data_AF-A0A502GWV9-F1
#
_entry.id   AF-A0A502GWV9-F1
#
_cell.length_a   1.000
_cell.length_b   1.000
_cell.length_c   1.000
_cell.angle_alpha   90.00
_cell.angle_beta   90.00
_cell.angle_gamma   90.00
#
_symmetry.space_group_name_H-M   'P 1'
#
loop_
_entity.id
_entity.type
_entity.pdbx_description
1 polymer ?
#
loop_
_entity_poly.entity_id
_entity_poly.type
_entity_poly.pdbx_seq_one_letter_code
_entity_poly.pdbx_strand_id
1 'polypeptide(L)'
;MLLASNLAAASQRRAAAPDSVRGQNRLVKLLTADACQRLGNRASRAAPDSLSLAQAYEELQSTLAAVVESHAADVRQLASRTKATGAYNQLRADLPDATARRLVKTCPVAAVLYGRFSRFLGDNPAPTQAENQFAQAFSDDLCQRFATLDREGRLQGKTGNELAVLFEQEYAAAFAIQETKITQLYGGVLDEKQGVTQKFLLMIANEIGARTKAHCPQLLRLFNNTK
;
A
#
# COMPACT_ATOMS: atom_id res chain seq x y z
N MET A 1 20.51 42.15 7.01
CA MET A 1 21.94 41.80 7.01
C MET A 1 22.09 40.44 7.67
N LEU A 2 22.61 39.45 6.91
CA LEU A 2 23.55 38.39 7.34
C LEU A 2 23.15 37.58 8.60
N LEU A 3 22.87 36.26 8.60
CA LEU A 3 23.41 35.09 7.88
C LEU A 3 22.35 33.96 8.03
N ALA A 4 21.91 33.20 7.04
CA ALA A 4 22.63 32.31 6.13
C ALA A 4 23.57 31.33 6.86
N SER A 5 23.07 30.15 7.26
CA SER A 5 23.77 28.86 7.17
C SER A 5 22.90 27.71 7.69
N ASN A 6 22.97 26.58 6.98
CA ASN A 6 22.47 25.24 7.34
C ASN A 6 21.06 24.84 6.88
N LEU A 7 20.72 25.12 5.62
CA LEU A 7 19.79 24.27 4.84
C LEU A 7 20.50 23.80 3.57
N ALA A 8 21.61 23.08 3.78
CA ALA A 8 22.25 22.27 2.77
C ALA A 8 22.27 20.83 3.27
N ALA A 9 21.10 20.21 3.39
CA ALA A 9 21.00 18.75 3.35
C ALA A 9 20.51 18.40 1.95
N ALA A 10 21.49 18.27 1.06
CA ALA A 10 21.32 17.86 -0.31
C ALA A 10 20.33 16.69 -0.42
N SER A 11 19.37 16.86 -1.32
CA SER A 11 18.65 15.78 -1.99
C SER A 11 19.66 14.94 -2.77
N GLN A 12 20.49 14.18 -2.06
CA GLN A 12 21.18 13.05 -2.64
C GLN A 12 20.07 12.06 -2.98
N ARG A 13 19.69 12.02 -4.26
CA ARG A 13 19.36 10.75 -4.91
C ARG A 13 20.55 9.85 -4.68
N ARG A 14 20.60 9.20 -3.52
CA ARG A 14 21.53 8.11 -3.28
C ARG A 14 21.08 7.04 -4.24
N ALA A 15 21.87 6.85 -5.29
CA ALA A 15 21.94 5.58 -5.98
C ALA A 15 21.78 4.52 -4.90
N ALA A 16 20.68 3.75 -4.99
CA ALA A 16 20.46 2.62 -4.12
C ALA A 16 21.80 1.90 -4.03
N ALA A 17 22.40 1.86 -2.83
CA ALA A 17 23.72 1.28 -2.65
C ALA A 17 23.73 -0.06 -3.41
N PRO A 18 24.74 -0.39 -4.23
CA PRO A 18 24.66 -1.42 -5.28
C PRO A 18 24.27 -2.84 -4.80
N ASP A 19 24.06 -3.02 -3.50
CA ASP A 19 23.65 -4.26 -2.84
C ASP A 19 22.24 -4.22 -2.19
N SER A 20 21.51 -3.09 -2.24
CA SER A 20 20.21 -2.97 -1.55
C SER A 20 19.10 -3.73 -2.27
N VAL A 21 19.03 -3.71 -3.61
CA VAL A 21 18.02 -4.45 -4.38
C VAL A 21 18.20 -5.96 -4.24
N ARG A 22 19.46 -6.44 -4.26
CA ARG A 22 19.78 -7.85 -4.04
C ARG A 22 19.47 -8.27 -2.60
N GLY A 23 19.83 -7.42 -1.63
CA GLY A 23 19.52 -7.63 -0.21
C GLY A 23 18.03 -7.66 0.07
N GLN A 24 17.26 -6.73 -0.49
CA GLN A 24 15.79 -6.70 -0.40
C GLN A 24 15.18 -7.95 -1.01
N ASN A 25 15.59 -8.35 -2.21
CA ASN A 25 15.09 -9.58 -2.84
C ASN A 25 15.42 -10.84 -2.03
N ARG A 26 16.60 -10.91 -1.40
CA ARG A 26 16.96 -12.01 -0.50
C ARG A 26 16.08 -12.00 0.75
N LEU A 27 15.85 -10.84 1.34
CA LEU A 27 14.98 -10.68 2.51
C LEU A 27 13.53 -11.06 2.18
N VAL A 28 12.98 -10.58 1.06
CA VAL A 28 11.63 -10.97 0.59
C VAL A 28 11.53 -12.49 0.40
N LYS A 29 12.55 -13.14 -0.17
CA LYS A 29 12.59 -14.62 -0.29
C LYS A 29 12.56 -15.31 1.07
N LEU A 30 13.35 -14.81 2.03
CA LEU A 30 13.40 -15.34 3.40
C LEU A 30 12.05 -15.20 4.11
N LEU A 31 11.50 -13.98 4.12
CA LEU A 31 10.18 -13.69 4.70
C LEU A 31 9.07 -14.53 4.06
N THR A 32 9.13 -14.72 2.74
CA THR A 32 8.16 -15.55 2.01
C THR A 32 8.25 -17.01 2.45
N ALA A 33 9.46 -17.55 2.62
CA ALA A 33 9.65 -18.93 3.05
C ALA A 33 9.13 -19.14 4.48
N ASP A 34 9.47 -18.25 5.42
CA ASP A 34 8.97 -18.32 6.80
C ASP A 34 7.44 -18.17 6.85
N ALA A 35 6.88 -17.19 6.12
CA ALA A 35 5.43 -17.00 6.06
C ALA A 35 4.73 -18.25 5.51
N CYS A 36 5.27 -18.87 4.46
CA CYS A 36 4.69 -20.08 3.91
C CYS A 36 4.75 -21.26 4.90
N GLN A 37 5.86 -21.41 5.61
CA GLN A 37 6.00 -22.44 6.65
C GLN A 37 4.99 -22.22 7.78
N ARG A 38 4.82 -20.98 8.25
CA ARG A 38 3.84 -20.65 9.31
C ARG A 38 2.41 -20.91 8.86
N LEU A 39 2.04 -20.48 7.65
CA LEU A 39 0.74 -20.78 7.07
C LEU A 39 0.52 -22.28 6.92
N GLY A 40 1.53 -23.04 6.48
CA GLY A 40 1.47 -24.51 6.41
C GLY A 40 1.24 -25.18 7.77
N ASN A 41 1.96 -24.73 8.80
CA ASN A 41 1.81 -25.24 10.17
C ASN A 41 0.45 -24.90 10.81
N ARG A 42 -0.20 -23.82 10.36
CA ARG A 42 -1.55 -23.46 10.80
C ARG A 42 -2.62 -24.17 9.97
N ALA A 43 -2.39 -24.35 8.67
CA ALA A 43 -3.24 -25.12 7.77
C ALA A 43 -3.38 -26.60 8.19
N SER A 44 -2.36 -27.16 8.85
CA SER A 44 -2.45 -28.51 9.43
C SER A 44 -3.38 -28.60 10.65
N ARG A 45 -3.78 -27.46 11.24
CA ARG A 45 -4.70 -27.38 12.39
C ARG A 45 -6.13 -27.02 11.97
N ALA A 46 -6.26 -26.22 10.92
CA ALA A 46 -7.54 -25.86 10.33
C ALA A 46 -7.38 -25.79 8.80
N ALA A 47 -8.24 -26.50 8.06
CA ALA A 47 -8.17 -26.47 6.61
C ALA A 47 -8.32 -25.01 6.13
N PRO A 48 -7.41 -24.50 5.26
CA PRO A 48 -7.53 -23.16 4.70
C PRO A 48 -8.89 -22.92 4.05
N ASP A 49 -9.50 -24.00 3.54
CA ASP A 49 -10.80 -23.97 2.89
C ASP A 49 -12.01 -23.89 3.83
N SER A 50 -11.83 -24.07 5.14
CA SER A 50 -12.91 -23.89 6.12
C SER A 50 -12.95 -22.47 6.71
N LEU A 51 -11.96 -21.62 6.42
CA LEU A 51 -11.92 -20.25 6.94
C LEU A 51 -12.94 -19.36 6.23
N SER A 52 -13.61 -18.49 6.98
CA SER A 52 -14.37 -17.38 6.41
C SER A 52 -13.44 -16.41 5.67
N LEU A 53 -14.00 -15.54 4.83
CA LEU A 53 -13.22 -14.54 4.09
C LEU A 53 -12.41 -13.62 5.00
N ALA A 54 -13.04 -13.14 6.08
CA ALA A 54 -12.37 -12.28 7.08
C ALA A 54 -11.23 -13.03 7.76
N GLN A 55 -11.46 -14.28 8.16
CA GLN A 55 -10.42 -15.12 8.77
C GLN A 55 -9.28 -15.42 7.80
N ALA A 56 -9.56 -15.73 6.52
CA ALA A 56 -8.53 -16.00 5.52
C ALA A 56 -7.65 -14.77 5.26
N TYR A 57 -8.26 -13.57 5.24
CA TYR A 57 -7.55 -12.32 5.11
C TYR A 57 -6.70 -12.00 6.36
N GLU A 58 -7.30 -12.09 7.55
CA GLU A 58 -6.64 -11.86 8.83
C GLU A 58 -5.48 -12.83 9.04
N GLU A 59 -5.65 -14.10 8.67
CA GLU A 59 -4.62 -15.14 8.74
C GLU A 59 -3.41 -14.78 7.88
N LEU A 60 -3.64 -14.31 6.65
CA LEU A 60 -2.57 -13.88 5.75
C LEU A 60 -1.87 -12.61 6.27
N GLN A 61 -2.62 -11.58 6.68
CA GLN A 61 -2.07 -10.32 7.16
C GLN A 61 -1.31 -10.49 8.48
N SER A 62 -1.89 -11.18 9.45
CA SER A 62 -1.25 -11.43 10.75
C SER A 62 0.02 -12.26 10.58
N THR A 63 0.05 -13.23 9.66
CA THR A 63 1.27 -13.99 9.36
C THR A 63 2.34 -13.11 8.73
N LEU A 64 1.98 -12.28 7.74
CA LEU A 64 2.91 -11.34 7.11
C LEU A 64 3.51 -10.35 8.12
N ALA A 65 2.68 -9.77 8.98
CA ALA A 65 3.14 -8.86 10.03
C ALA A 65 4.07 -9.59 11.02
N ALA A 66 3.71 -10.80 11.44
CA ALA A 66 4.51 -11.59 12.38
C ALA A 66 5.87 -11.97 11.82
N VAL A 67 5.97 -12.34 10.53
CA VAL A 67 7.28 -12.68 9.94
C VAL A 67 8.17 -11.46 9.81
N VAL A 68 7.63 -10.32 9.40
CA VAL A 68 8.39 -9.06 9.30
C VAL A 68 8.93 -8.66 10.67
N GLU A 69 8.12 -8.77 11.72
CA GLU A 69 8.56 -8.47 13.09
C GLU A 69 9.62 -9.46 13.59
N SER A 70 9.46 -10.77 13.32
CA SER A 70 10.48 -11.76 13.71
C SER A 70 11.82 -11.57 12.98
N HIS A 71 11.79 -10.95 11.80
CA HIS A 71 12.97 -10.61 11.01
C HIS A 71 13.37 -9.14 11.13
N ALA A 72 12.89 -8.41 12.17
CA ALA A 72 13.18 -6.99 12.33
C ALA A 72 14.69 -6.67 12.38
N ALA A 73 15.52 -7.60 12.89
CA ALA A 73 16.98 -7.46 12.89
C ALA A 73 17.56 -7.46 11.47
N ASP A 74 17.11 -8.35 10.59
CA ASP A 74 17.51 -8.40 9.18
C ASP A 74 17.07 -7.14 8.44
N VAL A 75 15.85 -6.65 8.72
CA VAL A 75 15.33 -5.38 8.18
C VAL A 75 16.21 -4.21 8.61
N ARG A 76 16.58 -4.11 9.90
CA ARG A 76 17.49 -3.07 10.42
C ARG A 76 18.88 -3.16 9.78
N GLN A 77 19.41 -4.37 9.62
CA GLN A 77 20.71 -4.59 8.99
C GLN A 77 20.69 -4.18 7.50
N LEU A 78 19.62 -4.49 6.78
CA LEU A 78 19.45 -4.06 5.40
C LEU A 78 19.31 -2.53 5.31
N ALA A 79 18.51 -1.94 6.21
CA ALA A 79 18.32 -0.49 6.29
C ALA A 79 19.63 0.25 6.55
N SER A 80 20.49 -0.24 7.45
CA SER A 80 21.77 0.42 7.75
C SER A 80 22.73 0.42 6.54
N ARG A 81 22.66 -0.60 5.69
CA ARG A 81 23.48 -0.70 4.46
C ARG A 81 23.06 0.28 3.38
N THR A 82 21.79 0.70 3.32
CA THR A 82 21.34 1.72 2.35
C THR A 82 21.86 3.11 2.69
N LYS A 83 22.28 3.32 3.95
CA LYS A 83 22.67 4.60 4.55
C LYS A 83 21.58 5.68 4.47
N ALA A 84 20.39 5.40 3.95
CA ALA A 84 19.34 6.39 3.76
C ALA A 84 18.58 6.67 5.07
N THR A 85 18.33 7.95 5.35
CA THR A 85 17.52 8.37 6.50
C THR A 85 16.12 7.78 6.37
N GLY A 86 15.59 7.19 7.45
CA GLY A 86 14.26 6.56 7.45
C GLY A 86 14.16 5.22 6.70
N ALA A 87 15.26 4.68 6.17
CA ALA A 87 15.23 3.43 5.38
C ALA A 87 14.61 2.23 6.12
N TYR A 88 14.74 2.18 7.44
CA TYR A 88 14.12 1.12 8.24
C TYR A 88 12.60 1.20 8.21
N ASN A 89 12.04 2.39 8.41
CA ASN A 89 10.58 2.59 8.39
C ASN A 89 10.02 2.33 6.99
N GLN A 90 10.73 2.80 5.95
CA GLN A 90 10.36 2.54 4.56
C GLN A 90 10.36 1.03 4.24
N LEU A 91 11.46 0.33 4.54
CA LEU A 91 11.54 -1.11 4.31
C LEU A 91 10.48 -1.88 5.10
N ARG A 92 10.22 -1.50 6.36
CA ARG A 92 9.18 -2.12 7.19
C ARG A 92 7.78 -1.93 6.59
N ALA A 93 7.51 -0.81 5.93
CA ALA A 93 6.24 -0.55 5.25
C ALA A 93 6.10 -1.29 3.91
N ASP A 94 7.18 -1.38 3.13
CA ASP A 94 7.15 -1.95 1.77
C ASP A 94 7.27 -3.49 1.74
N LEU A 95 8.01 -4.07 2.70
CA LEU A 95 8.29 -5.51 2.73
C LEU A 95 7.04 -6.41 2.85
N PRO A 96 6.00 -6.08 3.64
CA PRO A 96 4.78 -6.89 3.71
C PRO A 96 4.14 -7.10 2.34
N ASP A 97 4.06 -6.06 1.52
CA ASP A 97 3.40 -6.12 0.23
C ASP A 97 4.24 -6.88 -0.83
N ALA A 98 5.54 -6.61 -0.90
CA ALA A 98 6.47 -7.37 -1.75
C ALA A 98 6.49 -8.87 -1.37
N THR A 99 6.44 -9.16 -0.06
CA THR A 99 6.35 -10.52 0.48
C THR A 99 5.03 -11.17 0.14
N ALA A 100 3.89 -10.48 0.32
CA ALA A 100 2.56 -10.98 -0.02
C ALA A 100 2.47 -11.40 -1.50
N ARG A 101 2.92 -10.54 -2.42
CA ARG A 101 2.91 -10.82 -3.87
C ARG A 101 3.73 -12.06 -4.22
N ARG A 102 4.88 -12.27 -3.57
CA ARG A 102 5.72 -13.45 -3.78
C ARG A 102 5.12 -14.69 -3.12
N LEU A 103 4.57 -14.54 -1.92
CA LEU A 103 3.96 -15.60 -1.13
C LEU A 103 2.77 -16.24 -1.86
N VAL A 104 1.86 -15.44 -2.39
CA VAL A 104 0.71 -15.93 -3.19
C VAL A 104 1.17 -16.71 -4.43
N LYS A 105 2.31 -16.35 -5.04
CA LYS A 105 2.85 -17.04 -6.22
C LYS A 105 3.57 -18.34 -5.90
N THR A 106 4.10 -18.50 -4.69
CA THR A 106 5.07 -19.57 -4.36
C THR A 106 4.61 -20.48 -3.24
N CYS A 107 3.58 -20.11 -2.48
CA CYS A 107 3.04 -20.88 -1.38
C CYS A 107 1.61 -21.34 -1.68
N PRO A 108 1.35 -22.66 -1.80
CA PRO A 108 0.02 -23.18 -2.11
C PRO A 108 -1.06 -22.74 -1.10
N VAL A 109 -0.73 -22.76 0.19
CA VAL A 109 -1.67 -22.35 1.25
C VAL A 109 -2.04 -20.87 1.10
N ALA A 110 -1.06 -20.00 0.86
CA ALA A 110 -1.32 -18.58 0.65
C ALA A 110 -2.09 -18.33 -0.65
N ALA A 111 -1.86 -19.11 -1.70
CA ALA A 111 -2.64 -19.03 -2.94
C ALA A 111 -4.10 -19.41 -2.71
N VAL A 112 -4.38 -20.41 -1.87
CA VAL A 112 -5.74 -20.79 -1.47
C VAL A 112 -6.39 -19.68 -0.63
N LEU A 113 -5.72 -19.21 0.43
CA LEU A 113 -6.22 -18.12 1.27
C LEU A 113 -6.48 -16.85 0.45
N TYR A 114 -5.54 -16.47 -0.42
CA TYR A 114 -5.69 -15.37 -1.36
C TYR A 114 -6.85 -15.62 -2.31
N GLY A 115 -6.93 -16.79 -2.94
CA GLY A 115 -8.01 -17.17 -3.85
C GLY A 115 -9.40 -17.01 -3.23
N ARG A 116 -9.55 -17.28 -1.92
CA ARG A 116 -10.82 -17.11 -1.21
C ARG A 116 -11.27 -15.66 -1.17
N PHE A 117 -10.40 -14.74 -0.77
CA PHE A 117 -10.77 -13.33 -0.73
C PHE A 117 -10.58 -12.61 -2.07
N SER A 118 -9.71 -13.09 -2.96
CA SER A 118 -9.46 -12.50 -4.28
C SER A 118 -10.59 -12.79 -5.26
N ARG A 119 -11.21 -13.98 -5.18
CA ARG A 119 -12.48 -14.25 -5.89
C ARG A 119 -13.58 -13.33 -5.35
N PHE A 120 -13.61 -13.05 -4.06
CA PHE A 120 -14.53 -12.06 -3.48
C PHE A 120 -14.20 -10.60 -3.86
N LEU A 121 -12.95 -10.29 -4.22
CA LEU A 121 -12.54 -9.01 -4.83
C LEU A 121 -12.81 -8.97 -6.34
N GLY A 122 -12.89 -10.11 -7.01
CA GLY A 122 -13.20 -10.25 -8.44
C GLY A 122 -14.71 -10.31 -8.72
N ASP A 123 -15.47 -11.00 -7.86
CA ASP A 123 -16.93 -11.06 -7.80
C ASP A 123 -17.49 -9.87 -7.02
N ASN A 124 -16.91 -8.68 -7.24
CA ASN A 124 -17.48 -7.47 -6.67
C ASN A 124 -18.88 -7.27 -7.29
N PRO A 125 -19.95 -7.13 -6.49
CA PRO A 125 -21.14 -6.50 -7.03
C PRO A 125 -20.73 -5.16 -7.63
N ALA A 126 -21.28 -4.80 -8.79
CA ALA A 126 -21.04 -3.49 -9.36
C ALA A 126 -21.23 -2.43 -8.26
N PRO A 127 -20.34 -1.43 -8.14
CA PRO A 127 -20.45 -0.44 -7.08
C PRO A 127 -21.85 0.14 -7.11
N THR A 128 -22.48 0.26 -5.95
CA THR A 128 -23.78 0.91 -5.83
C THR A 128 -23.69 2.34 -6.36
N GLN A 129 -24.84 2.95 -6.67
CA GLN A 129 -24.85 4.34 -7.14
C GLN A 129 -24.17 5.28 -6.14
N ALA A 130 -24.37 5.06 -4.84
CA ALA A 130 -23.76 5.86 -3.78
C ALA A 130 -22.23 5.69 -3.73
N GLU A 131 -21.74 4.46 -3.93
CA GLU A 131 -20.30 4.16 -4.00
C GLU A 131 -19.64 4.78 -5.24
N ASN A 132 -20.30 4.71 -6.40
CA ASN A 132 -19.84 5.37 -7.62
C ASN A 132 -19.79 6.91 -7.45
N GLN A 133 -20.83 7.50 -6.86
CA GLN A 133 -20.85 8.93 -6.57
C GLN A 133 -19.74 9.34 -5.59
N PHE A 134 -19.49 8.51 -4.57
CA PHE A 134 -18.39 8.70 -3.65
C PHE A 134 -17.04 8.65 -4.37
N ALA A 135 -16.78 7.58 -5.12
CA ALA A 135 -15.51 7.39 -5.83
C ALA A 135 -15.26 8.51 -6.84
N GLN A 136 -16.31 8.98 -7.52
CA GLN A 136 -16.24 10.13 -8.42
C GLN A 136 -15.91 11.42 -7.65
N ALA A 137 -16.67 11.77 -6.61
CA ALA A 137 -16.43 12.98 -5.83
C ALA A 137 -15.03 13.00 -5.19
N PHE A 138 -14.56 11.85 -4.70
CA PHE A 138 -13.20 11.71 -4.18
C PHE A 138 -12.15 11.91 -5.27
N SER A 139 -12.35 11.29 -6.44
CA SER A 139 -11.42 11.42 -7.56
C SER A 139 -11.35 12.85 -8.08
N ASP A 140 -12.49 13.54 -8.15
CA ASP A 140 -12.58 14.94 -8.57
C ASP A 140 -11.88 15.88 -7.58
N ASP A 141 -12.06 15.68 -6.27
CA ASP A 141 -11.32 16.42 -5.22
C ASP A 141 -9.81 16.21 -5.36
N LEU A 142 -9.37 14.95 -5.52
CA LEU A 142 -7.96 14.63 -5.69
C LEU A 142 -7.39 15.23 -6.99
N CYS A 143 -8.13 15.17 -8.11
CA CYS A 143 -7.77 15.86 -9.35
C CYS A 143 -7.58 17.36 -9.12
N GLN A 144 -8.53 18.01 -8.42
CA GLN A 144 -8.54 19.45 -8.19
C GLN A 144 -7.40 19.91 -7.28
N ARG A 145 -7.10 19.14 -6.23
CA ARG A 145 -5.93 19.35 -5.37
C ARG A 145 -4.66 19.34 -6.18
N PHE A 146 -4.47 18.31 -7.01
CA PHE A 146 -3.29 18.22 -7.86
C PHE A 146 -3.22 19.29 -8.93
N ALA A 147 -4.35 19.72 -9.50
CA ALA A 147 -4.39 20.84 -10.44
C ALA A 147 -3.99 22.17 -9.76
N THR A 148 -4.40 22.36 -8.50
CA THR A 148 -3.99 23.52 -7.70
C THR A 148 -2.50 23.48 -7.43
N LEU A 149 -1.96 22.33 -6.99
CA LEU A 149 -0.53 22.14 -6.78
C LEU A 149 0.29 22.40 -8.06
N ASP A 150 -0.20 21.96 -9.23
CA ASP A 150 0.48 22.20 -10.51
C ASP A 150 0.47 23.70 -10.87
N ARG A 151 -0.68 24.37 -10.70
CA ARG A 151 -0.84 25.81 -10.95
C ARG A 151 0.04 26.66 -10.04
N GLU A 152 0.22 26.23 -8.79
CA GLU A 152 1.11 26.86 -7.81
C GLU A 152 2.60 26.55 -8.08
N GLY A 153 2.91 25.77 -9.12
CA GLY A 153 4.28 25.33 -9.43
C GLY A 153 4.84 24.32 -8.43
N ARG A 154 4.02 23.84 -7.48
CA ARG A 154 4.45 22.91 -6.42
C ARG A 154 4.75 21.51 -6.93
N LEU A 155 4.35 21.16 -8.15
CA LEU A 155 4.73 19.89 -8.78
C LEU A 155 6.02 20.00 -9.61
N GLN A 156 6.48 21.22 -9.93
CA GLN A 156 7.63 21.42 -10.81
C GLN A 156 8.93 20.99 -10.15
N GLY A 157 9.77 20.28 -10.90
CA GLY A 157 11.09 19.81 -10.42
C GLY A 157 11.05 18.68 -9.39
N LYS A 158 9.87 18.24 -8.95
CA LYS A 158 9.74 17.09 -8.04
C LYS A 158 10.10 15.78 -8.75
N THR A 159 10.80 14.92 -8.03
CA THR A 159 11.11 13.55 -8.42
C THR A 159 9.90 12.64 -8.26
N GLY A 160 9.91 11.46 -8.89
CA GLY A 160 8.83 10.47 -8.76
C GLY A 160 8.51 10.12 -7.28
N ASN A 161 9.54 9.96 -6.44
CA ASN A 161 9.33 9.70 -5.01
C ASN A 161 8.70 10.89 -4.28
N GLU A 162 9.13 12.13 -4.55
CA GLU A 162 8.53 13.32 -3.91
C GLU A 162 7.08 13.52 -4.34
N LEU A 163 6.76 13.17 -5.59
CA LEU A 163 5.40 13.19 -6.09
C LEU A 163 4.54 12.07 -5.47
N ALA A 164 5.10 10.89 -5.24
CA ALA A 164 4.41 9.80 -4.54
C ALA A 164 4.09 10.19 -3.09
N VAL A 165 5.04 10.78 -2.36
CA VAL A 165 4.81 11.28 -1.00
C VAL A 165 3.74 12.37 -0.99
N LEU A 166 3.78 13.30 -1.96
CA LEU A 166 2.76 14.34 -2.07
C LEU A 166 1.38 13.76 -2.41
N PHE A 167 1.33 12.70 -3.23
CA PHE A 167 0.11 11.96 -3.51
C PHE A 167 -0.45 11.30 -2.26
N GLU A 168 0.37 10.61 -1.47
CA GLU A 168 -0.07 10.02 -0.21
C GLU A 168 -0.63 11.08 0.75
N GLN A 169 0.01 12.24 0.84
CA GLN A 169 -0.45 13.36 1.68
C GLN A 169 -1.80 13.92 1.21
N GLU A 170 -1.95 14.22 -0.08
CA GLU A 170 -3.20 14.75 -0.61
C GLU A 170 -4.32 13.71 -0.60
N TYR A 171 -4.00 12.44 -0.83
CA TYR A 171 -4.93 11.34 -0.70
C TYR A 171 -5.43 11.20 0.74
N ALA A 172 -4.53 11.23 1.73
CA ALA A 172 -4.89 11.19 3.14
C ALA A 172 -5.74 12.41 3.55
N ALA A 173 -5.42 13.60 3.03
CA ALA A 173 -6.21 14.81 3.28
C ALA A 173 -7.62 14.74 2.66
N ALA A 174 -7.73 14.27 1.41
CA ALA A 174 -9.01 14.02 0.77
C ALA A 174 -9.82 12.96 1.53
N PHE A 175 -9.16 11.90 2.00
CA PHE A 175 -9.77 10.86 2.82
C PHE A 175 -10.32 11.39 4.15
N ALA A 176 -9.54 12.19 4.88
CA ALA A 176 -9.98 12.78 6.14
C ALA A 176 -11.23 13.67 5.97
N ILE A 177 -11.35 14.40 4.86
CA ILE A 177 -12.55 15.22 4.57
C ILE A 177 -13.77 14.35 4.29
N GLN A 178 -13.57 13.22 3.64
CA GLN A 178 -14.65 12.31 3.29
C GLN A 178 -14.94 11.26 4.36
N GLU A 179 -14.22 11.28 5.51
CA GLU A 179 -14.34 10.30 6.59
C GLU A 179 -15.79 10.11 7.04
N THR A 180 -16.54 11.20 7.24
CA THR A 180 -17.96 11.12 7.60
C THR A 180 -18.80 10.38 6.56
N LYS A 181 -18.55 10.59 5.26
CA LYS A 181 -19.28 9.88 4.19
C LYS A 181 -18.87 8.42 4.10
N ILE A 182 -17.60 8.12 4.33
CA ILE A 182 -17.11 6.73 4.44
C ILE A 182 -17.83 6.05 5.61
N THR A 183 -17.91 6.69 6.77
CA THR A 183 -18.64 6.19 7.93
C THR A 183 -20.15 6.11 7.68
N GLN A 184 -20.75 6.96 6.85
CA GLN A 184 -22.16 6.84 6.49
C GLN A 184 -22.42 5.68 5.52
N LEU A 185 -21.54 5.50 4.54
CA LEU A 185 -21.64 4.39 3.57
C LEU A 185 -21.33 3.04 4.20
N TYR A 186 -20.43 3.01 5.20
CA TYR A 186 -19.85 1.77 5.73
C TYR A 186 -19.94 1.62 7.25
N GLY A 187 -20.50 2.57 7.98
CA GLY A 187 -20.63 2.58 9.46
C GLY A 187 -21.40 1.40 10.02
N GLY A 188 -22.52 1.03 9.39
CA GLY A 188 -23.27 -0.17 9.78
C GLY A 188 -22.56 -1.49 9.48
N VAL A 189 -21.49 -1.46 8.70
CA VAL A 189 -20.66 -2.62 8.32
C VAL A 189 -19.37 -2.70 9.17
N LEU A 190 -18.94 -1.55 9.71
CA LEU A 190 -17.76 -1.40 10.57
C LEU A 190 -17.89 -2.11 11.93
N ASP A 191 -19.11 -2.20 12.47
CA ASP A 191 -19.33 -2.78 13.81
C ASP A 191 -19.41 -4.32 13.83
N GLU A 192 -19.70 -4.99 12.71
CA GLU A 192 -19.90 -6.45 12.71
C GLU A 192 -18.83 -7.25 11.96
N LYS A 193 -18.09 -6.67 11.00
CA LYS A 193 -17.12 -7.44 10.18
C LYS A 193 -15.95 -6.59 9.69
N GLN A 194 -14.87 -6.55 10.47
CA GLN A 194 -13.61 -5.87 10.09
C GLN A 194 -13.07 -6.25 8.69
N GLY A 195 -13.31 -7.49 8.22
CA GLY A 195 -12.90 -7.93 6.88
C GLY A 195 -13.69 -7.32 5.70
N VAL A 196 -14.86 -6.72 5.97
CA VAL A 196 -15.69 -6.09 4.93
C VAL A 196 -15.22 -4.66 4.67
N THR A 197 -14.78 -3.93 5.69
CA THR A 197 -14.21 -2.58 5.56
C THR A 197 -12.98 -2.56 4.65
N GLN A 198 -12.08 -3.52 4.77
CA GLN A 198 -10.91 -3.63 3.87
C GLN A 198 -11.29 -4.00 2.44
N LYS A 199 -12.32 -4.85 2.24
CA LYS A 199 -12.88 -5.16 0.91
C LYS A 199 -13.30 -3.89 0.18
N PHE A 200 -14.06 -3.03 0.87
CA PHE A 200 -14.62 -1.82 0.28
C PHE A 200 -13.58 -0.72 0.11
N LEU A 201 -12.66 -0.53 1.06
CA LEU A 201 -11.55 0.42 0.90
C LEU A 201 -10.65 0.03 -0.29
N LEU A 202 -10.37 -1.25 -0.51
CA LEU A 202 -9.61 -1.72 -1.67
C LEU A 202 -10.38 -1.53 -2.99
N MET A 203 -11.68 -1.82 -3.01
CA MET A 203 -12.52 -1.62 -4.21
C MET A 203 -12.60 -0.14 -4.59
N ILE A 204 -12.90 0.73 -3.62
CA ILE A 204 -12.98 2.17 -3.81
C ILE A 204 -11.61 2.74 -4.17
N ALA A 205 -10.52 2.28 -3.54
CA ALA A 205 -9.16 2.71 -3.90
C ALA A 205 -8.81 2.31 -5.35
N ASN A 206 -9.22 1.14 -5.82
CA ASN A 206 -9.05 0.73 -7.21
C ASN A 206 -9.89 1.58 -8.17
N GLU A 207 -11.15 1.85 -7.83
CA GLU A 207 -12.05 2.68 -8.64
C GLU A 207 -11.58 4.15 -8.69
N ILE A 208 -11.16 4.71 -7.55
CA ILE A 208 -10.49 6.01 -7.46
C ILE A 208 -9.23 5.98 -8.32
N GLY A 209 -8.36 4.97 -8.17
CA GLY A 209 -7.15 4.85 -8.98
C GLY A 209 -7.42 4.81 -10.49
N ALA A 210 -8.44 4.05 -10.92
CA ALA A 210 -8.87 3.97 -12.31
C ALA A 210 -9.41 5.31 -12.83
N ARG A 211 -10.29 5.97 -12.05
CA ARG A 211 -10.87 7.27 -12.41
C ARG A 211 -9.84 8.39 -12.40
N THR A 212 -9.00 8.45 -11.38
CA THR A 212 -7.87 9.37 -11.29
C THR A 212 -6.94 9.21 -12.49
N LYS A 213 -6.66 7.97 -12.92
CA LYS A 213 -5.87 7.71 -14.13
C LYS A 213 -6.57 8.19 -15.40
N ALA A 214 -7.88 8.02 -15.51
CA ALA A 214 -8.66 8.43 -16.68
C ALA A 214 -8.90 9.95 -16.76
N HIS A 215 -9.05 10.62 -15.62
CA HIS A 215 -9.57 12.00 -15.54
C HIS A 215 -8.59 13.02 -14.96
N CYS A 216 -7.48 12.61 -14.33
CA CYS A 216 -6.46 13.51 -13.82
C CYS A 216 -5.15 13.39 -14.64
N PRO A 217 -5.03 14.04 -15.81
CA PRO A 217 -3.83 13.93 -16.65
C PRO A 217 -2.55 14.43 -15.95
N GLN A 218 -2.67 15.36 -15.02
CA GLN A 218 -1.56 15.81 -14.16
C GLN A 218 -0.99 14.67 -13.29
N LEU A 219 -1.83 13.72 -12.88
CA LEU A 219 -1.43 12.56 -12.09
C LEU A 219 -0.82 11.44 -12.94
N LEU A 220 -1.15 11.36 -14.23
CA LEU A 220 -0.47 10.43 -15.15
C LEU A 220 1.04 10.67 -15.26
N ARG A 221 1.49 11.91 -15.07
CA ARG A 221 2.92 12.24 -15.02
C ARG A 221 3.63 11.58 -13.84
N LEU A 222 2.92 11.27 -12.74
CA LEU A 222 3.47 10.53 -11.60
C LEU A 222 3.81 9.10 -11.99
N PHE A 223 2.94 8.47 -12.78
CA PHE A 223 3.05 7.06 -13.15
C PHE A 223 4.01 6.82 -14.33
N ASN A 224 4.26 7.84 -15.15
CA ASN A 224 5.09 7.72 -16.35
C ASN A 224 6.57 8.14 -16.17
N ASN A 225 6.92 8.84 -15.08
CA ASN A 225 8.27 9.34 -14.81
C ASN A 225 9.11 8.48 -13.85
N THR A 226 8.65 7.26 -13.52
CA THR A 226 9.35 6.30 -12.63
C THR A 226 10.31 5.35 -13.37
N LYS A 227 10.82 5.74 -14.54
CA LYS A 227 11.93 5.01 -15.20
C LYS A 227 13.29 5.40 -14.64
#